data_AF-A0A3D2K1E2-F1
#
_entry.id   AF-A0A3D2K1E2-F1
#
_cell.length_a   1.000
_cell.length_b   1.000
_cell.length_c   1.000
_cell.angle_alpha   90.00
_cell.angle_beta   90.00
_cell.angle_gamma   90.00
#
_symmetry.space_group_name_H-M   'P 1'
#
loop_
_entity.id
_entity.type
_entity.pdbx_description
1 polymer ?
#
loop_
_entity_poly.entity_id
_entity_poly.type
_entity_poly.pdbx_seq_one_letter_code
_entity_poly.pdbx_strand_id
1 'polypeptide(L)'
;RLDYNGRVKKLRPDIVVPSNNSEPDVVTRKLGLPGNDENFTIRDGSGYVFTVNDYINPRDPNHLHYYIWRWYAQIAGGSDEVIRHAKAGESGNDIVVTGRGFTGNERYRISSYNRSRNTFTVLIYASGANGKTSAKVTIPATLRSEAYGGEGFADGATYIARVISKEINRVNGSDQNVNYQESKPVKVANGLLNVSLKSMQTFTTIEFMRVNKQ
;
A
#
# COMPACT_ATOMS: atom_id res chain seq x y z
N ARG A 1 -3.71 0.64 20.81
CA ARG A 1 -2.69 0.65 21.89
C ARG A 1 -3.22 -0.21 23.02
N LEU A 2 -2.37 -0.96 23.71
CA LEU A 2 -2.79 -1.75 24.88
C LEU A 2 -2.66 -0.92 26.18
N ASP A 3 -3.57 -1.14 27.13
CA ASP A 3 -3.56 -0.61 28.49
C ASP A 3 -2.75 -1.55 29.41
N TYR A 4 -1.43 -1.60 29.17
CA TYR A 4 -0.52 -2.57 29.78
C TYR A 4 -0.61 -2.66 31.31
N ASN A 5 -0.89 -1.54 31.98
CA ASN A 5 -0.95 -1.48 33.44
C ASN A 5 -2.37 -1.24 33.99
N GLY A 6 -3.40 -1.29 33.13
CA GLY A 6 -4.80 -1.11 33.51
C GLY A 6 -5.16 0.30 33.98
N ARG A 7 -4.25 1.28 33.88
CA ARG A 7 -4.46 2.63 34.42
C ARG A 7 -5.40 3.43 33.54
N VAL A 8 -5.36 3.25 32.21
CA VAL A 8 -6.29 3.94 31.31
C VAL A 8 -7.73 3.50 31.63
N LYS A 9 -7.95 2.20 31.87
CA LYS A 9 -9.26 1.66 32.28
C LYS A 9 -9.75 2.23 33.60
N LYS A 10 -8.86 2.43 34.58
CA LYS A 10 -9.21 3.07 35.87
C LYS A 10 -9.64 4.53 35.70
N LEU A 11 -8.97 5.28 34.83
CA LEU A 11 -9.22 6.71 34.64
C LEU A 11 -10.37 7.00 33.66
N ARG A 12 -10.49 6.18 32.61
CA ARG A 12 -11.45 6.31 31.50
C ARG A 12 -11.90 4.92 31.04
N PRO A 13 -12.79 4.25 31.78
CA PRO A 13 -13.27 2.91 31.41
C PRO A 13 -14.08 2.93 30.10
N ASP A 14 -14.66 4.08 29.72
CA ASP A 14 -15.48 4.27 28.52
C ASP A 14 -14.72 4.05 27.20
N ILE A 15 -13.40 4.09 27.23
CA ILE A 15 -12.54 3.97 26.04
C ILE A 15 -11.68 2.71 26.02
N VAL A 16 -11.88 1.81 26.99
CA VAL A 16 -11.11 0.57 27.12
C VAL A 16 -12.02 -0.64 26.97
N VAL A 17 -11.65 -1.55 26.08
CA VAL A 17 -12.37 -2.82 25.88
C VAL A 17 -11.50 -4.00 26.31
N PRO A 18 -12.09 -5.04 26.94
CA PRO A 18 -11.33 -6.24 27.31
C PRO A 18 -10.68 -6.89 26.09
N SER A 19 -9.44 -7.36 26.21
CA SER A 19 -8.83 -8.17 25.14
C SER A 19 -9.54 -9.54 25.04
N ASN A 20 -9.33 -10.28 23.94
CA ASN A 20 -9.89 -11.63 23.76
C ASN A 20 -9.09 -12.72 24.51
N ASN A 21 -7.91 -12.37 25.04
CA ASN A 21 -6.91 -13.32 25.54
C ASN A 21 -6.47 -12.88 26.96
N SER A 22 -5.45 -13.52 27.53
CA SER A 22 -4.78 -13.05 28.76
C SER A 22 -3.89 -11.80 28.54
N GLU A 23 -4.11 -11.07 27.45
CA GLU A 23 -3.37 -9.85 27.10
C GLU A 23 -3.99 -8.61 27.75
N PRO A 24 -3.21 -7.53 27.92
CA PRO A 24 -3.74 -6.28 28.44
C PRO A 24 -4.88 -5.72 27.59
N ASP A 25 -5.82 -5.02 28.23
CA ASP A 25 -7.02 -4.47 27.60
C ASP A 25 -6.69 -3.44 26.50
N VAL A 26 -7.60 -3.23 25.57
CA VAL A 26 -7.37 -2.40 24.39
C VAL A 26 -7.91 -0.99 24.58
N VAL A 27 -7.05 0.01 24.41
CA VAL A 27 -7.45 1.43 24.34
C VAL A 27 -7.95 1.73 22.94
N THR A 28 -9.22 2.13 22.84
CA THR A 28 -9.95 2.31 21.56
C THR A 28 -9.87 3.72 21.00
N ARG A 29 -9.13 4.63 21.63
CA ARG A 29 -8.95 6.02 21.18
C ARG A 29 -7.48 6.44 21.16
N LYS A 30 -7.16 7.41 20.30
CA LYS A 30 -5.85 8.08 20.30
C LYS A 30 -5.77 9.02 21.50
N LEU A 31 -4.76 8.82 22.35
CA LEU A 31 -4.55 9.60 23.58
C LEU A 31 -3.10 10.12 23.64
N GLY A 32 -2.93 11.29 24.24
CA GLY A 32 -1.67 11.71 24.85
C GLY A 32 -1.65 11.30 26.32
N LEU A 33 -0.58 10.65 26.77
CA LEU A 33 -0.38 10.24 28.15
C LEU A 33 0.84 10.95 28.76
N PRO A 34 0.81 12.29 28.96
CA PRO A 34 1.93 13.00 29.56
C PRO A 34 2.12 12.57 31.03
N GLY A 35 3.35 12.17 31.37
CA GLY A 35 3.73 11.65 32.67
C GLY A 35 4.38 10.26 32.56
N ASN A 36 4.65 9.63 33.70
CA ASN A 36 5.12 8.25 33.75
C ASN A 36 3.93 7.28 33.85
N ASP A 37 4.19 5.98 33.69
CA ASP A 37 3.16 4.93 33.68
C ASP A 37 2.28 4.92 34.94
N GLU A 38 2.82 5.35 36.07
CA GLU A 38 2.14 5.39 37.36
C GLU A 38 1.38 6.69 37.63
N ASN A 39 1.62 7.77 36.89
CA ASN A 39 1.07 9.10 37.20
C ASN A 39 0.63 9.92 35.98
N PHE A 40 0.53 9.31 34.80
CA PHE A 40 0.10 10.04 33.61
C PHE A 40 -1.33 10.60 33.74
N THR A 41 -1.56 11.70 33.05
CA THR A 41 -2.91 12.23 32.78
C THR A 41 -3.35 11.82 31.38
N ILE A 42 -4.65 11.75 31.14
CA ILE A 42 -5.19 11.45 29.82
C ILE A 42 -5.55 12.75 29.11
N ARG A 43 -4.98 12.95 27.92
CA ARG A 43 -5.40 13.99 26.98
C ARG A 43 -5.94 13.34 25.71
N ASP A 44 -7.04 13.84 25.20
CA ASP A 44 -7.54 13.40 23.91
C ASP A 44 -6.52 13.77 22.81
N GLY A 45 -6.27 12.83 21.90
CA GLY A 45 -5.44 13.11 20.73
C GLY A 45 -6.14 14.09 19.78
N SER A 46 -5.37 14.93 19.09
CA SER A 46 -5.87 15.81 18.03
C SER A 46 -5.95 15.08 16.67
N GLY A 47 -6.90 15.49 15.82
CA GLY A 47 -7.10 14.94 14.47
C GLY A 47 -8.24 13.92 14.39
N TYR A 48 -8.20 13.01 13.42
CA TYR A 48 -9.15 11.89 13.36
C TYR A 48 -8.85 10.91 14.51
N VAL A 49 -9.76 10.87 15.48
CA VAL A 49 -9.68 9.97 16.64
C VAL A 49 -10.56 8.77 16.36
N PHE A 50 -9.94 7.62 16.07
CA PHE A 50 -10.65 6.34 16.02
C PHE A 50 -11.35 6.07 17.35
N THR A 51 -12.53 5.48 17.30
CA THR A 51 -13.38 5.07 18.42
C THR A 51 -13.63 3.55 18.36
N VAL A 52 -14.25 2.98 19.40
CA VAL A 52 -14.64 1.56 19.42
C VAL A 52 -15.44 1.14 18.18
N ASN A 53 -16.27 2.04 17.64
CA ASN A 53 -17.11 1.78 16.47
C ASN A 53 -16.33 1.70 15.15
N ASP A 54 -15.09 2.19 15.13
CA ASP A 54 -14.22 2.17 13.95
C ASP A 54 -13.45 0.83 13.83
N TYR A 55 -13.61 -0.09 14.78
CA TYR A 55 -12.97 -1.40 14.76
C TYR A 55 -13.98 -2.50 14.45
N ILE A 56 -13.71 -3.30 13.39
CA ILE A 56 -14.48 -4.52 13.09
C ILE A 56 -14.42 -5.51 14.28
N ASN A 57 -13.25 -5.60 14.93
CA ASN A 57 -13.09 -6.28 16.20
C ASN A 57 -12.39 -5.30 17.16
N PRO A 58 -13.11 -4.64 18.07
CA PRO A 58 -12.50 -3.71 19.02
C PRO A 58 -11.41 -4.32 19.89
N ARG A 59 -11.45 -5.65 20.05
CA ARG A 59 -10.46 -6.42 20.80
C ARG A 59 -9.23 -6.81 19.96
N ASP A 60 -9.26 -6.57 18.65
CA ASP A 60 -8.14 -6.64 17.71
C ASP A 60 -8.14 -5.41 16.78
N PRO A 61 -7.62 -4.26 17.25
CA PRO A 61 -7.75 -2.97 16.59
C PRO A 61 -6.94 -2.82 15.29
N ASN A 62 -6.23 -3.87 14.84
CA ASN A 62 -5.24 -3.77 13.77
C ASN A 62 -5.83 -3.81 12.35
N HIS A 63 -7.16 -3.73 12.19
CA HIS A 63 -7.80 -4.09 10.93
C HIS A 63 -7.44 -3.14 9.76
N LEU A 64 -7.38 -1.82 9.97
CA LEU A 64 -6.98 -0.91 8.88
C LEU A 64 -5.53 -1.13 8.44
N HIS A 65 -4.63 -1.39 9.41
CA HIS A 65 -3.26 -1.78 9.11
C HIS A 65 -3.23 -3.08 8.31
N TYR A 66 -4.06 -4.06 8.67
CA TYR A 66 -4.16 -5.32 7.94
C TYR A 66 -4.48 -5.10 6.45
N TYR A 67 -5.40 -4.21 6.09
CA TYR A 67 -5.73 -3.98 4.67
C TYR A 67 -4.64 -3.25 3.90
N ILE A 68 -3.97 -2.28 4.55
CA ILE A 68 -2.80 -1.60 3.98
C ILE A 68 -1.64 -2.60 3.82
N TRP A 69 -1.41 -3.46 4.83
CA TRP A 69 -0.43 -4.54 4.77
C TRP A 69 -0.79 -5.56 3.71
N ARG A 70 -2.05 -5.94 3.55
CA ARG A 70 -2.52 -6.84 2.50
C ARG A 70 -2.26 -6.25 1.12
N TRP A 71 -2.49 -4.94 0.95
CA TRP A 71 -2.14 -4.25 -0.29
C TRP A 71 -0.62 -4.26 -0.51
N TYR A 72 0.16 -3.82 0.47
CA TYR A 72 1.62 -3.77 0.39
C TYR A 72 2.27 -5.15 0.18
N ALA A 73 1.71 -6.19 0.81
CA ALA A 73 2.16 -7.58 0.71
C ALA A 73 2.05 -8.12 -0.72
N GLN A 74 1.30 -7.49 -1.63
CA GLN A 74 1.32 -7.88 -3.05
C GLN A 74 2.70 -7.74 -3.69
N ILE A 75 3.59 -6.92 -3.11
CA ILE A 75 4.97 -6.75 -3.59
C ILE A 75 5.76 -8.06 -3.47
N ALA A 76 5.66 -8.77 -2.35
CA ALA A 76 6.55 -9.91 -2.04
C ALA A 76 5.90 -11.04 -1.22
N GLY A 77 4.59 -11.01 -1.02
CA GLY A 77 3.85 -12.02 -0.30
C GLY A 77 3.62 -13.25 -1.16
N GLY A 78 3.90 -14.42 -0.60
CA GLY A 78 3.75 -15.72 -1.27
C GLY A 78 5.04 -16.52 -1.26
N SER A 79 5.03 -17.65 -1.97
CA SER A 79 6.17 -18.57 -2.10
C SER A 79 7.08 -18.26 -3.29
N ASP A 80 6.75 -17.26 -4.09
CA ASP A 80 7.50 -16.93 -5.31
C ASP A 80 8.84 -16.25 -4.99
N GLU A 81 9.81 -16.40 -5.88
CA GLU A 81 11.06 -15.65 -5.82
C GLU A 81 10.82 -14.21 -6.29
N VAL A 82 10.73 -13.30 -5.32
CA VAL A 82 10.46 -11.88 -5.56
C VAL A 82 11.67 -11.04 -5.18
N ILE A 83 12.07 -10.18 -6.12
CA ILE A 83 13.18 -9.23 -5.95
C ILE A 83 12.61 -7.82 -5.90
N ARG A 84 13.05 -7.01 -4.92
CA ARG A 84 12.74 -5.57 -4.92
C ARG A 84 13.36 -4.93 -6.16
N HIS A 85 12.56 -4.21 -6.94
CA HIS A 85 12.99 -3.70 -8.24
C HIS A 85 13.26 -2.19 -8.21
N ALA A 86 12.24 -1.38 -7.95
CA ALA A 86 12.35 0.07 -8.05
C ALA A 86 11.66 0.76 -6.86
N LYS A 87 12.16 1.93 -6.48
CA LYS A 87 11.59 2.78 -5.42
C LYS A 87 11.59 4.23 -5.89
N ALA A 88 10.60 5.00 -5.45
CA ALA A 88 10.54 6.43 -5.72
C ALA A 88 11.86 7.15 -5.34
N GLY A 89 12.43 7.88 -6.30
CA GLY A 89 13.65 8.68 -6.16
C GLY A 89 14.96 7.90 -6.20
N GLU A 90 14.92 6.58 -6.46
CA GLU A 90 16.14 5.77 -6.55
C GLU A 90 16.86 6.02 -7.89
N SER A 91 18.10 6.49 -7.84
CA SER A 91 18.87 6.81 -9.05
C SER A 91 19.02 5.59 -9.95
N GLY A 92 18.56 5.70 -11.19
CA GLY A 92 18.59 4.62 -12.17
C GLY A 92 17.53 3.52 -11.98
N ASN A 93 16.77 3.52 -10.86
CA ASN A 93 15.71 2.56 -10.53
C ASN A 93 14.46 3.26 -9.98
N ASP A 94 14.04 4.36 -10.63
CA ASP A 94 12.91 5.18 -10.18
C ASP A 94 11.56 4.67 -10.72
N ILE A 95 10.48 4.95 -9.98
CA ILE A 95 9.10 4.80 -10.43
C ILE A 95 8.56 6.19 -10.72
N VAL A 96 8.55 6.56 -12.00
CA VAL A 96 8.08 7.87 -12.43
C VAL A 96 6.57 7.81 -12.61
N VAL A 97 5.85 8.70 -11.92
CA VAL A 97 4.41 8.87 -12.07
C VAL A 97 4.13 10.33 -12.37
N THR A 98 3.45 10.58 -13.47
CA THR A 98 3.07 11.94 -13.92
C THR A 98 1.59 12.00 -14.26
N GLY A 99 1.03 13.21 -14.35
CA GLY A 99 -0.36 13.45 -14.68
C GLY A 99 -1.21 13.89 -13.49
N ARG A 100 -2.44 14.32 -13.78
CA ARG A 100 -3.34 14.98 -12.81
C ARG A 100 -3.95 14.02 -11.79
N GLY A 101 -3.90 12.71 -12.05
CA GLY A 101 -4.32 11.67 -11.10
C GLY A 101 -3.36 11.52 -9.91
N PHE A 102 -2.10 11.90 -10.05
CA PHE A 102 -1.08 11.71 -9.02
C PHE A 102 -0.89 12.95 -8.14
N THR A 103 -1.85 13.20 -7.24
CA THR A 103 -1.89 14.38 -6.37
C THR A 103 -1.95 14.00 -4.88
N GLY A 104 -1.97 15.01 -4.00
CA GLY A 104 -1.94 14.84 -2.54
C GLY A 104 -0.54 15.00 -1.94
N ASN A 105 -0.48 15.26 -0.64
CA ASN A 105 0.80 15.43 0.08
C ASN A 105 1.51 14.11 0.31
N GLU A 106 0.75 13.02 0.44
CA GLU A 106 1.28 11.69 0.71
C GLU A 106 1.22 10.85 -0.56
N ARG A 107 2.40 10.48 -1.07
CA ARG A 107 2.58 9.77 -2.32
C ARG A 107 3.67 8.71 -2.17
N TYR A 108 3.29 7.44 -2.22
CA TYR A 108 4.21 6.31 -2.06
C TYR A 108 4.19 5.43 -3.30
N ARG A 109 5.35 4.92 -3.69
CA ARG A 109 5.52 4.05 -4.87
C ARG A 109 6.60 3.02 -4.59
N ILE A 110 6.33 1.78 -4.92
CA ILE A 110 7.28 0.68 -4.83
C ILE A 110 7.01 -0.36 -5.92
N SER A 111 8.05 -1.05 -6.38
CA SER A 111 7.95 -2.11 -7.36
C SER A 111 8.82 -3.31 -7.00
N SER A 112 8.34 -4.48 -7.38
CA SER A 112 9.09 -5.73 -7.38
C SER A 112 9.06 -6.40 -8.75
N TYR A 113 10.03 -7.29 -8.95
CA TYR A 113 10.05 -8.25 -10.03
C TYR A 113 9.86 -9.64 -9.43
N ASN A 114 8.83 -10.35 -9.89
CA ASN A 114 8.60 -11.73 -9.56
C ASN A 114 9.28 -12.60 -10.63
N ARG A 115 10.36 -13.26 -10.25
CA ARG A 115 11.19 -14.05 -11.16
C ARG A 115 10.51 -15.36 -11.54
N SER A 116 9.79 -15.97 -10.60
CA SER A 116 9.02 -17.21 -10.83
C SER A 116 7.91 -17.02 -11.86
N ARG A 117 7.27 -15.84 -11.88
CA ARG A 117 6.18 -15.52 -12.83
C ARG A 117 6.62 -14.64 -14.00
N ASN A 118 7.84 -14.12 -13.98
CA ASN A 118 8.35 -13.16 -14.95
C ASN A 118 7.41 -11.95 -15.10
N THR A 119 7.06 -11.33 -13.97
CA THR A 119 6.17 -10.16 -13.91
C THR A 119 6.75 -9.05 -13.06
N PHE A 120 6.43 -7.80 -13.40
CA PHE A 120 6.67 -6.67 -12.50
C PHE A 120 5.38 -6.24 -11.83
N THR A 121 5.43 -6.05 -10.52
CA THR A 121 4.33 -5.45 -9.75
C THR A 121 4.74 -4.04 -9.34
N VAL A 122 3.85 -3.08 -9.52
CA VAL A 122 4.01 -1.70 -9.04
C VAL A 122 2.82 -1.35 -8.16
N LEU A 123 3.11 -0.88 -6.95
CA LEU A 123 2.13 -0.36 -6.03
C LEU A 123 2.30 1.15 -5.91
N ILE A 124 1.18 1.87 -6.05
CA ILE A 124 1.13 3.33 -5.92
C ILE A 124 0.04 3.73 -4.94
N TYR A 125 0.39 4.59 -4.00
CA TYR A 125 -0.52 5.32 -3.13
C TYR A 125 -0.44 6.80 -3.45
N ALA A 126 -1.59 7.47 -3.59
CA ALA A 126 -1.66 8.92 -3.75
C ALA A 126 -2.90 9.47 -3.03
N SER A 127 -2.71 10.20 -1.92
CA SER A 127 -3.82 10.61 -1.06
C SER A 127 -4.80 11.61 -1.70
N GLY A 128 -4.43 12.26 -2.81
CA GLY A 128 -5.31 13.15 -3.55
C GLY A 128 -5.98 12.52 -4.77
N ALA A 129 -5.65 11.27 -5.11
CA ALA A 129 -6.27 10.57 -6.24
C ALA A 129 -7.74 10.24 -5.91
N ASN A 130 -8.62 10.34 -6.91
CA ASN A 130 -10.07 10.26 -6.69
C ASN A 130 -10.84 9.54 -7.82
N GLY A 131 -10.12 8.87 -8.72
CA GLY A 131 -10.68 8.12 -9.83
C GLY A 131 -11.17 8.95 -11.02
N LYS A 132 -10.95 10.28 -11.05
CA LYS A 132 -11.49 11.15 -12.12
C LYS A 132 -10.47 11.56 -13.18
N THR A 133 -9.18 11.46 -12.88
CA THR A 133 -8.12 11.99 -13.76
C THR A 133 -7.04 10.96 -14.05
N SER A 134 -6.40 11.13 -15.19
CA SER A 134 -5.40 10.21 -15.73
C SER A 134 -4.02 10.39 -15.10
N ALA A 135 -3.22 9.33 -15.19
CA ALA A 135 -1.82 9.32 -14.82
C ALA A 135 -1.02 8.45 -15.80
N LYS A 136 0.28 8.68 -15.89
CA LYS A 136 1.22 7.82 -16.61
C LYS A 136 2.24 7.28 -15.63
N VAL A 137 2.52 5.99 -15.72
CA VAL A 137 3.47 5.29 -14.85
C VAL A 137 4.58 4.70 -15.71
N THR A 138 5.82 4.88 -15.27
CA THR A 138 7.03 4.39 -15.94
C THR A 138 7.97 3.76 -14.91
N ILE A 139 8.51 2.58 -15.25
CA ILE A 139 9.56 1.88 -14.49
C ILE A 139 10.64 1.35 -15.44
N PRO A 140 11.86 1.07 -14.96
CA PRO A 140 12.83 0.27 -15.71
C PRO A 140 12.26 -1.10 -16.09
N ALA A 141 12.68 -1.63 -17.22
CA ALA A 141 12.25 -2.94 -17.70
C ALA A 141 13.15 -4.09 -17.22
N THR A 142 14.30 -3.76 -16.63
CA THR A 142 15.28 -4.74 -16.12
C THR A 142 15.80 -4.33 -14.75
N LEU A 143 16.14 -5.34 -13.94
CA LEU A 143 16.80 -5.16 -12.66
C LEU A 143 18.20 -4.56 -12.85
N ARG A 144 18.56 -3.62 -11.98
CA ARG A 144 19.93 -3.07 -11.86
C ARG A 144 20.55 -3.44 -10.52
N SER A 145 20.57 -4.73 -10.20
CA SER A 145 21.27 -5.25 -9.02
C SER A 145 22.54 -5.99 -9.45
N GLU A 146 23.50 -6.14 -8.53
CA GLU A 146 24.72 -6.90 -8.82
C GLU A 146 24.44 -8.39 -9.04
N ALA A 147 23.53 -8.97 -8.26
CA ALA A 147 23.22 -10.41 -8.32
C ALA A 147 22.23 -10.79 -9.45
N TYR A 148 21.33 -9.88 -9.84
CA TYR A 148 20.24 -10.15 -10.79
C TYR A 148 20.18 -9.15 -11.94
N GLY A 149 21.29 -8.45 -12.18
CA GLY A 149 21.37 -7.38 -13.19
C GLY A 149 21.00 -7.88 -14.59
N GLY A 150 20.14 -7.13 -15.27
CA GLY A 150 19.67 -7.44 -16.62
C GLY A 150 18.49 -8.40 -16.68
N GLU A 151 18.08 -9.05 -15.58
CA GLU A 151 16.85 -9.83 -15.55
C GLU A 151 15.62 -8.92 -15.70
N GLY A 152 14.57 -9.43 -16.37
CA GLY A 152 13.35 -8.69 -16.66
C GLY A 152 12.97 -8.78 -18.15
N PHE A 153 12.48 -7.67 -18.70
CA PHE A 153 11.98 -7.60 -20.07
C PHE A 153 13.00 -6.86 -20.93
N ALA A 154 13.62 -7.57 -21.87
CA ALA A 154 14.55 -6.98 -22.83
C ALA A 154 13.86 -5.97 -23.76
N ASP A 155 14.62 -5.02 -24.29
CA ASP A 155 14.12 -4.07 -25.28
C ASP A 155 13.48 -4.78 -26.48
N GLY A 156 12.35 -4.24 -26.94
CA GLY A 156 11.53 -4.84 -28.00
C GLY A 156 10.65 -6.01 -27.54
N ALA A 157 10.78 -6.52 -26.31
CA ALA A 157 9.85 -7.49 -25.76
C ALA A 157 8.45 -6.91 -25.67
N THR A 158 7.43 -7.72 -25.92
CA THR A 158 6.03 -7.31 -25.80
C THR A 158 5.54 -7.60 -24.38
N TYR A 159 4.78 -6.68 -23.81
CA TYR A 159 4.11 -6.84 -22.52
C TYR A 159 2.68 -6.27 -22.58
N ILE A 160 1.88 -6.68 -21.60
CA ILE A 160 0.61 -6.02 -21.26
C ILE A 160 0.66 -5.57 -19.80
N ALA A 161 -0.06 -4.49 -19.49
CA ALA A 161 -0.20 -3.99 -18.13
C ALA A 161 -1.65 -4.19 -17.67
N ARG A 162 -1.83 -4.95 -16.59
CA ARG A 162 -3.10 -5.04 -15.86
C ARG A 162 -3.07 -4.07 -14.69
N VAL A 163 -4.14 -3.31 -14.53
CA VAL A 163 -4.23 -2.28 -13.50
C VAL A 163 -5.50 -2.50 -12.72
N ILE A 164 -5.35 -2.52 -11.41
CA ILE A 164 -6.45 -2.46 -10.45
C ILE A 164 -6.24 -1.19 -9.64
N SER A 165 -7.23 -0.32 -9.64
CA SER A 165 -7.17 0.92 -8.88
C SER A 165 -8.46 1.08 -8.09
N LYS A 166 -8.35 1.41 -6.80
CA LYS A 166 -9.46 1.34 -5.84
C LYS A 166 -9.26 2.28 -4.66
N GLU A 167 -10.35 2.47 -3.93
CA GLU A 167 -10.36 2.99 -2.57
C GLU A 167 -10.45 1.81 -1.58
N ILE A 168 -10.01 2.04 -0.35
CA ILE A 168 -10.21 1.10 0.76
C ILE A 168 -11.15 1.77 1.75
N ASN A 169 -12.26 1.12 2.05
CA ASN A 169 -13.19 1.58 3.07
C ASN A 169 -12.47 1.67 4.42
N ARG A 170 -12.51 2.82 5.08
CA ARG A 170 -11.75 3.03 6.31
C ARG A 170 -12.36 2.39 7.56
N VAL A 171 -13.58 1.88 7.48
CA VAL A 171 -14.29 1.21 8.57
C VAL A 171 -14.10 -0.30 8.50
N ASN A 172 -14.30 -0.87 7.31
CA ASN A 172 -14.30 -2.33 7.15
C ASN A 172 -13.23 -2.86 6.18
N GLY A 173 -12.41 -1.98 5.61
CA GLY A 173 -11.35 -2.33 4.68
C GLY A 173 -11.75 -3.01 3.39
N SER A 174 -13.05 -3.03 3.07
CA SER A 174 -13.50 -3.53 1.80
C SER A 174 -13.01 -2.63 0.67
N ASP A 175 -12.73 -3.25 -0.47
CA ASP A 175 -12.41 -2.52 -1.69
C ASP A 175 -13.64 -1.72 -2.14
N GLN A 176 -13.44 -0.45 -2.47
CA GLN A 176 -14.47 0.46 -2.96
C GLN A 176 -14.04 1.11 -4.28
N ASN A 177 -15.01 1.49 -5.11
CA ASN A 177 -14.76 2.19 -6.38
C ASN A 177 -13.71 1.49 -7.26
N VAL A 178 -13.74 0.15 -7.27
CA VAL A 178 -12.74 -0.66 -7.95
C VAL A 178 -12.83 -0.44 -9.46
N ASN A 179 -11.69 -0.14 -10.05
CA ASN A 179 -11.53 0.12 -11.47
C ASN A 179 -10.47 -0.82 -12.04
N TYR A 180 -10.84 -1.52 -13.11
CA TYR A 180 -9.98 -2.42 -13.84
C TYR A 180 -9.60 -1.81 -15.18
N GLN A 181 -8.32 -1.84 -15.53
CA GLN A 181 -7.82 -1.41 -16.82
C GLN A 181 -6.80 -2.42 -17.32
N GLU A 182 -6.82 -2.67 -18.63
CA GLU A 182 -5.78 -3.47 -19.28
C GLU A 182 -5.26 -2.68 -20.48
N SER A 183 -3.94 -2.66 -20.65
CA SER A 183 -3.33 -2.05 -21.83
C SER A 183 -3.47 -2.98 -23.03
N LYS A 184 -3.46 -2.40 -24.23
CA LYS A 184 -3.09 -3.16 -25.43
C LYS A 184 -1.65 -3.69 -25.28
N PRO A 185 -1.22 -4.70 -26.05
CA PRO A 185 0.17 -5.09 -26.10
C PRO A 185 1.08 -3.90 -26.46
N VAL A 186 2.12 -3.69 -25.66
CA VAL A 186 3.11 -2.61 -25.82
C VAL A 186 4.50 -3.24 -25.88
N LYS A 187 5.43 -2.61 -26.62
CA LYS A 187 6.83 -3.02 -26.62
C LYS A 187 7.63 -2.27 -25.57
N VAL A 188 8.57 -2.95 -24.92
CA VAL A 188 9.64 -2.29 -24.16
C VAL A 188 10.43 -1.41 -25.11
N ALA A 189 10.64 -0.15 -24.70
CA ALA A 189 11.42 0.80 -25.47
C ALA A 189 12.34 1.59 -24.54
N ASN A 190 13.62 1.69 -24.91
CA ASN A 190 14.65 2.40 -24.17
C ASN A 190 14.81 1.90 -22.72
N GLY A 191 14.64 0.59 -22.51
CA GLY A 191 14.73 -0.05 -21.19
C GLY A 191 13.58 0.29 -20.24
N LEU A 192 12.43 0.76 -20.74
CA LEU A 192 11.32 1.24 -19.92
C LEU A 192 10.00 0.52 -20.19
N LEU A 193 9.31 0.19 -19.10
CA LEU A 193 7.89 -0.19 -19.10
C LEU A 193 7.05 1.04 -18.82
N ASN A 194 6.00 1.21 -19.61
CA ASN A 194 5.10 2.35 -19.54
C ASN A 194 3.65 1.89 -19.56
N VAL A 195 2.81 2.54 -18.77
CA VAL A 195 1.35 2.40 -18.85
C VAL A 195 0.67 3.75 -18.63
N SER A 196 -0.39 3.99 -19.41
CA SER A 196 -1.27 5.15 -19.22
C SER A 196 -2.55 4.69 -18.54
N LEU A 197 -2.85 5.30 -17.39
CA LEU A 197 -4.05 5.09 -16.61
C LEU A 197 -5.09 6.13 -17.03
N LYS A 198 -6.28 5.68 -17.44
CA LYS A 198 -7.40 6.57 -17.80
C LYS A 198 -7.92 7.32 -16.57
N SER A 199 -7.94 6.62 -15.45
CA SER A 199 -8.29 7.12 -14.12
C SER A 199 -7.43 6.45 -13.06
N MET A 200 -7.23 7.14 -11.94
CA MET A 200 -6.44 6.67 -10.81
C MET A 200 -7.15 6.99 -9.49
N GLN A 201 -7.35 5.98 -8.65
CA GLN A 201 -7.88 6.03 -7.28
C GLN A 201 -6.70 6.05 -6.29
N THR A 202 -6.99 6.20 -4.99
CA THR A 202 -5.96 6.30 -3.94
C THR A 202 -4.96 5.15 -3.94
N PHE A 203 -5.42 3.90 -4.14
CA PHE A 203 -4.57 2.71 -4.20
C PHE A 203 -4.58 2.12 -5.59
N THR A 204 -3.40 1.97 -6.19
CA THR A 204 -3.24 1.38 -7.52
C THR A 204 -2.20 0.26 -7.50
N THR A 205 -2.57 -0.89 -8.04
CA THR A 205 -1.68 -2.00 -8.36
C THR A 205 -1.58 -2.11 -9.89
N ILE A 206 -0.36 -2.23 -10.40
CA ILE A 206 -0.08 -2.48 -11.81
C ILE A 206 0.78 -3.74 -11.91
N GLU A 207 0.34 -4.69 -12.71
CA GLU A 207 1.12 -5.88 -13.08
C GLU A 207 1.50 -5.78 -14.56
N PHE A 208 2.80 -5.67 -14.83
CA PHE A 208 3.35 -5.83 -16.17
C PHE A 208 3.68 -7.30 -16.39
N MET A 209 3.10 -7.89 -17.43
CA MET A 209 3.30 -9.30 -17.78
C MET A 209 3.84 -9.39 -19.19
N ARG A 210 4.89 -10.18 -19.36
CA ARG A 210 5.47 -10.44 -20.67
C ARG A 210 4.47 -11.23 -21.51
N VAL A 211 4.30 -10.81 -22.76
CA VAL A 211 3.56 -11.57 -23.77
C VAL A 211 4.57 -12.42 -24.52
N ASN A 212 4.53 -13.73 -24.30
CA ASN A 212 5.31 -14.66 -25.11
C ASN A 212 4.65 -14.74 -26.49
N LYS A 213 5.45 -14.61 -27.55
CA LYS A 213 4.97 -14.94 -28.90
C LYS A 213 4.59 -16.43 -28.89
N GLN A 214 3.34 -16.73 -29.24
CA GLN A 214 2.96 -18.06 -29.69
C GLN A 214 3.64 -18.34 -31.04
#